data_AF-F3GGP2-F1
#
_entry.id   AF-F3GGP2-F1
#
_cell.length_a   1.000
_cell.length_b   1.000
_cell.length_c   1.000
_cell.angle_alpha   90.00
_cell.angle_beta   90.00
_cell.angle_gamma   90.00
#
_symmetry.space_group_name_H-M   'P 1'
#
loop_
_entity.id
_entity.type
_entity.pdbx_description
1 polymer ?
#
loop_
_entity_poly.entity_id
_entity_poly.type
_entity_poly.pdbx_seq_one_letter_code
_entity_poly.pdbx_strand_id
1 'polypeptide(L)' 'MNEKYPKPPFASQPQDVPGLQGKMDPYPNCGEKSYKGSGRLQGKIALITGADSGIGRAVAIA' A
#
# COMPACT_ATOMS: atom_id res chain seq x y z
N MET A 1 16.02 15.75 10.83
CA MET A 1 15.76 14.32 10.58
C MET A 1 14.32 14.20 10.12
N ASN A 2 14.07 14.08 8.81
CA ASN A 2 12.71 13.92 8.29
C ASN A 2 12.43 12.43 8.12
N GLU A 3 11.68 11.83 9.05
CA GLU A 3 11.27 10.43 8.94
C GLU A 3 10.06 10.35 8.00
N LYS A 4 10.24 9.68 6.86
CA LYS A 4 9.23 9.62 5.78
C LYS A 4 8.06 8.67 6.09
N TYR A 5 8.25 7.72 7.00
CA TYR A 5 7.26 6.70 7.36
C TYR A 5 7.29 6.42 8.87
N PRO A 6 6.17 5.92 9.44
CA PRO A 6 6.09 5.55 10.86
C PRO A 6 7.14 4.52 11.26
N LYS A 7 7.62 4.61 12.51
CA LYS A 7 8.59 3.69 13.10
C LYS A 7 8.00 2.96 14.32
N PRO A 8 8.48 1.75 14.63
CA PRO A 8 8.09 1.05 15.84
C PRO A 8 8.45 1.85 17.11
N PRO A 9 7.78 1.56 18.25
CA PRO A 9 6.84 0.45 18.43
C PRO A 9 5.43 0.75 17.89
N PHE A 10 4.79 -0.27 17.31
CA PHE A 10 3.37 -0.23 16.96
C PHE A 10 2.57 -1.01 18.01
N ALA A 11 1.30 -0.63 18.21
CA ALA A 11 0.40 -1.36 19.09
C ALA A 11 0.10 -2.77 18.55
N SER A 12 -0.08 -3.74 19.44
CA SER A 12 -0.54 -5.09 19.07
C SER A 12 -1.96 -5.01 18.48
N GLN A 13 -2.13 -5.50 17.26
CA GLN A 13 -3.37 -5.35 16.47
C GLN A 13 -3.68 -6.60 15.62
N PRO A 14 -3.85 -7.79 16.23
CA PRO A 14 -4.11 -9.02 15.49
C PRO A 14 -5.43 -8.95 14.72
N GLN A 15 -5.47 -9.60 13.55
CA GLN A 15 -6.66 -9.79 12.74
C GLN A 15 -6.64 -11.21 12.16
N ASP A 16 -7.82 -11.80 11.96
CA ASP A 16 -7.93 -13.08 11.25
C ASP A 16 -7.57 -12.90 9.77
N VAL A 17 -7.01 -13.94 9.17
CA VAL A 17 -6.68 -13.95 7.74
C VAL A 17 -7.94 -13.82 6.87
N PRO A 18 -7.90 -13.05 5.77
CA PRO A 18 -6.74 -12.36 5.17
C PRO A 18 -6.39 -11.00 5.80
N GLY A 19 -7.17 -10.51 6.77
CA GLY A 19 -7.04 -9.19 7.36
C GLY A 19 -7.60 -8.06 6.48
N LEU A 20 -7.72 -6.86 7.05
CA LEU A 20 -8.14 -5.66 6.33
C LEU A 20 -7.17 -4.51 6.64
N GLN A 21 -6.50 -3.98 5.60
CA GLN A 21 -5.57 -2.86 5.79
C GLN A 21 -6.25 -1.61 6.35
N GLY A 22 -7.55 -1.42 6.10
CA GLY A 22 -8.34 -0.31 6.64
C GLY A 22 -8.54 -0.37 8.15
N LYS A 23 -8.20 -1.49 8.80
CA LYS A 23 -8.23 -1.67 10.25
C LYS A 23 -6.84 -1.55 10.90
N MET A 24 -5.79 -1.30 10.10
CA MET A 24 -4.43 -1.14 10.62
C MET A 24 -4.19 0.29 11.12
N ASP A 25 -3.41 0.42 12.19
CA ASP A 25 -2.92 1.69 12.71
C ASP A 25 -1.40 1.62 12.91
N PRO A 26 -0.59 2.39 12.15
CA PRO A 26 -1.00 3.36 11.14
C PRO A 26 -1.56 2.72 9.86
N TYR A 27 -2.46 3.43 9.19
CA TYR A 27 -2.95 3.03 7.87
C TYR A 27 -1.79 2.95 6.86
N PRO A 28 -1.60 1.82 6.15
CA PRO A 28 -0.51 1.66 5.20
C PRO A 28 -0.56 2.70 4.08
N ASN A 29 0.59 3.32 3.80
CA ASN A 29 0.75 4.19 2.64
C ASN A 29 1.17 3.34 1.43
N CYS A 30 0.23 3.07 0.52
CA CYS A 30 0.47 2.31 -0.71
C CYS A 30 0.89 3.22 -1.88
N GLY A 31 1.24 4.48 -1.61
CA GLY A 31 1.63 5.45 -2.63
C GLY A 31 0.46 6.30 -3.16
N GLU A 32 -0.75 6.19 -2.60
CA GLU A 32 -1.97 6.87 -3.06
C GLU A 32 -1.81 8.38 -3.29
N LYS A 33 -0.95 9.03 -2.48
CA LYS A 33 -0.71 10.48 -2.54
C LYS A 33 0.68 10.84 -3.07
N SER A 34 1.63 9.91 -3.08
CA SER A 34 3.04 10.20 -3.32
C SER A 34 3.57 9.70 -4.65
N TYR A 35 2.96 8.68 -5.27
CA TYR A 35 3.42 8.17 -6.55
C TYR A 35 2.98 9.10 -7.69
N LYS A 36 3.90 9.35 -8.63
CA LYS A 36 3.65 10.15 -9.84
C LYS A 36 4.18 9.40 -11.05
N GLY A 37 3.27 8.93 -11.90
CA GLY A 37 3.61 8.20 -13.12
C GLY A 37 4.33 9.08 -14.16
N SER A 38 5.14 8.45 -15.01
CA SER A 38 5.88 9.07 -16.12
C SER A 38 5.56 8.43 -17.48
N GLY A 39 4.41 7.77 -17.60
CA GLY A 39 3.92 7.20 -18.88
C GLY A 39 4.59 5.88 -19.30
N ARG A 40 5.41 5.26 -18.44
CA ARG A 40 6.19 4.05 -18.77
C ARG A 40 5.35 2.83 -19.17
N LEU A 41 4.10 2.76 -18.72
CA LEU A 41 3.17 1.66 -19.00
C LEU A 41 1.96 2.09 -19.85
N GLN A 42 2.05 3.21 -20.55
CA GLN A 42 0.94 3.72 -21.36
C GLN A 42 0.46 2.66 -22.36
N GLY A 43 -0.85 2.40 -22.36
CA GLY A 43 -1.50 1.43 -23.26
C GLY A 43 -1.30 -0.04 -22.91
N LYS A 44 -0.72 -0.36 -21.75
CA LYS A 44 -0.63 -1.75 -21.26
C LYS A 44 -1.88 -2.12 -20.47
N ILE A 45 -2.20 -3.41 -20.47
CA ILE A 45 -3.26 -4.02 -19.67
C ILE A 45 -2.58 -4.98 -18.69
N ALA A 46 -2.92 -4.87 -17.40
CA ALA A 46 -2.35 -5.68 -16.33
C ALA A 46 -3.45 -6.38 -15.52
N LEU A 47 -3.21 -7.64 -15.15
CA LEU A 47 -3.96 -8.38 -14.14
C LEU A 47 -3.07 -8.53 -12.90
N ILE A 48 -3.55 -8.06 -11.76
CA ILE A 48 -2.81 -8.09 -10.49
C ILE A 48 -3.67 -8.85 -9.47
N THR A 49 -3.16 -9.94 -8.91
CA THR A 49 -3.81 -10.71 -7.85
C THR A 49 -3.47 -10.12 -6.47
N GLY A 50 -4.43 -10.14 -5.53
CA GLY A 50 -4.24 -9.56 -4.20
C GLY A 50 -4.02 -8.04 -4.18
N ALA A 51 -4.61 -7.33 -5.15
CA ALA A 51 -4.43 -5.87 -5.31
C ALA A 51 -5.32 -5.03 -4.38
N ASP A 52 -6.11 -5.65 -3.52
CA ASP A 52 -7.00 -4.98 -2.57
C ASP A 52 -6.23 -4.25 -1.46
N SER A 53 -5.02 -4.72 -1.13
CA SER A 53 -4.23 -4.23 0.00
C SER A 53 -2.72 -4.36 -0.19
N GLY A 54 -1.96 -3.69 0.69
CA GLY A 54 -0.51 -3.84 0.82
C GLY A 54 0.28 -3.55 -0.46
N ILE A 55 1.21 -4.45 -0.79
CA ILE A 55 2.12 -4.30 -1.94
C ILE A 55 1.37 -4.43 -3.27
N GLY A 56 0.42 -5.36 -3.38
CA GLY A 56 -0.38 -5.53 -4.60
C GLY A 56 -1.16 -4.26 -4.93
N ARG A 57 -1.74 -3.61 -3.92
CA ARG A 57 -2.39 -2.30 -4.06
C ARG A 57 -1.41 -1.21 -4.49
N ALA A 58 -0.21 -1.18 -3.92
CA ALA A 58 0.81 -0.21 -4.31
C ALA A 58 1.24 -0.38 -5.78
N VAL A 59 1.37 -1.62 -6.25
CA VAL A 59 1.65 -1.92 -7.66
C VAL A 59 0.47 -1.52 -8.56
N ALA A 60 -0.77 -1.72 -8.12
CA ALA A 60 -1.94 -1.32 -8.90
C ALA A 60 -2.08 0.21 -9.07
N ILE A 61 -1.55 0.99 -8.12
CA ILE A 61 -1.52 2.46 -8.20
C ILE A 61 -0.42 2.95 -9.17
N ALA A 62 0.63 2.16 -9.43
CA ALA A 62 1.94 2.66 -9.88
C ALA A 62 2.52 2.03 -11.16
#